data_AF-A0A352S9L3-F1
#
_entry.id   AF-A0A352S9L3-F1
#
_cell.length_a   1.000
_cell.length_b   1.000
_cell.length_c   1.000
_cell.angle_alpha   90.00
_cell.angle_beta   90.00
_cell.angle_gamma   90.00
#
_symmetry.space_group_name_H-M   'P 1'
#
loop_
_entity.id
_entity.type
_entity.pdbx_description
1 polymer ?
#
loop_
_entity_poly.entity_id
_entity_poly.type
_entity_poly.pdbx_seq_one_letter_code
_entity_poly.pdbx_strand_id
1 'polypeptide(L)' 'ASVAIVDQNGKVAIQKIQLGRDFGSHVEVLGGLAANARVIVNPGDGLVGGARVRVSSPQMVASQGV' A
#
# COMPACT_ATOMS: atom_id res chain seq x y z
N ALA A 1 -3.05 -0.16 12.94
CA ALA A 1 -3.13 0.76 11.79
C ALA A 1 -3.82 0.06 10.63
N SER A 2 -4.04 0.76 9.52
CA SER A 2 -4.66 0.19 8.32
C SER A 2 -3.96 0.72 7.08
N VAL A 3 -3.97 -0.08 6.02
CA VAL A 3 -3.45 0.29 4.70
C VAL A 3 -4.49 0.00 3.63
N ALA A 4 -4.46 0.76 2.54
CA ALA A 4 -5.27 0.48 1.37
C ALA A 4 -4.53 -0.53 0.47
N ILE A 5 -5.25 -1.54 0.00
CA ILE A 5 -4.76 -2.54 -0.96
C ILE A 5 -5.68 -2.61 -2.17
N VAL A 6 -5.17 -3.13 -3.28
CA VAL A 6 -5.97 -3.48 -4.46
C VAL A 6 -6.37 -4.95 -4.37
N ASP A 7 -7.67 -5.22 -4.32
CA ASP A 7 -8.21 -6.57 -4.32
C ASP A 7 -8.08 -7.24 -5.71
N GLN A 8 -8.50 -8.51 -5.78
CA GLN A 8 -8.46 -9.30 -7.01
C GLN A 8 -9.39 -8.76 -8.11
N ASN A 9 -10.38 -7.95 -7.75
CA ASN A 9 -11.34 -7.31 -8.66
C ASN A 9 -10.89 -5.91 -9.11
N GLY A 10 -9.69 -5.48 -8.74
CA GLY A 10 -9.19 -4.13 -9.04
C GLY A 10 -9.88 -3.03 -8.24
N LYS A 11 -10.38 -3.35 -7.04
CA LYS A 11 -11.02 -2.41 -6.12
C LYS A 11 -10.17 -2.15 -4.89
N VAL A 12 -10.33 -0.96 -4.29
CA VAL A 12 -9.70 -0.62 -3.03
C VAL A 12 -10.33 -1.43 -1.90
N ALA A 13 -9.51 -2.09 -1.10
CA ALA A 13 -9.90 -2.68 0.18
C ALA A 13 -9.04 -2.08 1.30
N ILE A 14 -9.64 -1.89 2.47
CA ILE A 14 -8.92 -1.40 3.66
C ILE A 14 -8.52 -2.61 4.49
N GLN A 15 -7.22 -2.83 4.61
CA GLN A 15 -6.65 -3.95 5.32
C GLN A 15 -6.12 -3.48 6.68
N LYS A 16 -6.58 -4.12 7.76
CA LYS A 16 -6.05 -3.89 9.10
C LYS A 16 -4.70 -4.60 9.23
N ILE A 17 -3.72 -3.88 9.77
CA ILE A 17 -2.35 -4.38 9.97
C ILE A 17 -1.87 -4.19 11.39
N GLN A 18 -0.94 -5.06 11.78
CA GLN A 18 -0.16 -4.92 13.00
C GLN A 18 1.17 -4.26 12.68
N LEU A 19 1.38 -3.08 13.23
CA LEU A 19 2.65 -2.36 13.10
C LEU A 19 3.66 -2.89 14.11
N GLY A 20 4.92 -2.94 13.70
CA GLY A 20 6.08 -3.16 14.54
C GLY A 20 6.83 -1.85 14.77
N ARG A 21 8.14 -1.89 14.54
CA ARG A 21 9.03 -0.73 14.72
C ARG A 21 8.88 0.31 13.61
N ASP A 22 9.08 1.56 13.99
CA ASP A 22 9.20 2.71 13.09
C ASP A 22 10.68 3.06 12.88
N PHE A 23 11.06 3.30 11.62
CA PHE A 23 12.42 3.65 11.19
C PHE A 23 12.52 5.06 10.59
N GLY A 24 11.47 5.89 10.75
CA GLY A 24 11.37 7.25 10.23
C GLY A 24 10.85 7.29 8.80
N SER A 25 11.54 6.65 7.85
CA SER A 25 11.12 6.64 6.43
C SER A 25 10.19 5.47 6.08
N HIS A 26 10.21 4.41 6.89
CA HIS A 26 9.43 3.18 6.70
C HIS A 26 9.06 2.59 8.06
N VAL A 27 8.03 1.74 8.08
CA VAL A 27 7.57 1.02 9.27
C VAL A 27 7.50 -0.47 8.99
N GLU A 28 7.76 -1.28 10.02
CA GLU A 28 7.60 -2.72 9.95
C GLU A 28 6.14 -3.14 10.10
N VAL A 29 5.71 -4.12 9.30
CA VAL A 29 4.39 -4.74 9.39
C VAL A 29 4.57 -6.18 9.87
N LEU A 30 4.14 -6.47 11.10
CA LEU A 30 4.29 -7.78 11.73
C LEU A 30 3.22 -8.78 11.30
N GLY A 31 2.07 -8.29 10.81
CA GLY A 31 0.98 -9.16 10.41
C GLY A 31 -0.25 -8.43 9.89
N GLY A 32 -1.22 -9.22 9.41
CA GLY A 32 -2.46 -8.72 8.84
C GLY A 32 -2.36 -8.29 7.38
N LEU A 33 -1.23 -8.54 6.71
CA LEU A 33 -1.06 -8.28 5.27
C LEU A 33 -0.53 -9.56 4.59
N ALA A 34 -1.16 -9.95 3.48
CA ALA A 34 -0.67 -11.09 2.70
C ALA A 34 0.65 -10.73 2.01
N ALA A 35 1.55 -11.71 1.84
CA ALA A 35 2.86 -11.50 1.23
C ALA A 35 2.78 -10.95 -0.21
N ASN A 36 1.71 -11.27 -0.95
CA ASN A 36 1.45 -10.81 -2.30
C ASN A 36 0.45 -9.64 -2.37
N ALA A 37 0.16 -8.99 -1.24
CA ALA A 37 -0.77 -7.87 -1.21
C ALA A 37 -0.26 -6.69 -2.03
N ARG A 38 -1.15 -6.11 -2.84
CA ARG A 38 -0.85 -4.94 -3.67
C ARG A 38 -1.18 -3.67 -2.91
N VAL A 39 -0.22 -3.14 -2.15
CA VAL A 39 -0.41 -1.96 -1.30
C VAL A 39 -0.43 -0.67 -2.13
N ILE A 40 -1.35 0.23 -1.81
CA ILE A 40 -1.40 1.58 -2.37
C ILE A 40 -0.53 2.49 -1.52
N VAL A 41 0.68 2.80 -2.01
CA VAL A 41 1.69 3.60 -1.28
C VAL A 41 1.57 5.10 -1.52
N ASN A 42 0.88 5.51 -2.60
CA ASN A 42 0.62 6.91 -2.92
C ASN A 42 -0.87 7.09 -3.24
N PRO A 43 -1.73 7.26 -2.23
CA PRO A 43 -3.15 7.45 -2.44
C PRO A 43 -3.46 8.86 -2.96
N GLY A 44 -4.41 8.97 -3.89
CA GLY A 44 -5.08 10.24 -4.14
C GLY A 44 -5.94 10.65 -2.95
N ASP A 45 -6.19 11.94 -2.81
CA ASP A 45 -6.99 12.57 -1.74
C ASP A 45 -8.42 12.02 -1.64
N GLY A 46 -9.01 11.60 -2.76
CA GLY A 46 -10.36 11.03 -2.82
C GLY A 46 -10.46 9.50 -2.74
N LEU A 47 -9.40 8.76 -2.39
CA LEU A 47 -9.47 7.29 -2.39
C LEU A 47 -10.37 6.75 -1.26
N VAL A 48 -11.44 6.06 -1.67
CA VAL A 48 -12.41 5.43 -0.77
C VAL A 48 -12.47 3.91 -0.99
N GLY A 49 -12.85 3.17 0.05
CA GLY A 49 -13.06 1.73 -0.03
C GLY A 49 -14.08 1.35 -1.10
N GLY A 50 -13.82 0.27 -1.85
CA GLY A 50 -14.67 -0.23 -2.93
C GLY A 50 -14.52 0.50 -4.27
N ALA A 51 -13.80 1.63 -4.31
CA ALA A 51 -13.49 2.34 -5.55
C ALA A 51 -12.70 1.44 -6.50
N ARG A 52 -13.03 1.48 -7.80
CA ARG A 52 -12.22 0.81 -8.83
C ARG A 52 -10.96 1.64 -9.09
N VAL A 53 -9.82 0.98 -9.17
CA VAL A 53 -8.53 1.62 -9.41
C VAL A 53 -7.83 0.98 -10.60
N ARG A 54 -7.00 1.76 -11.28
CA ARG A 54 -6.02 1.25 -12.24
C ARG A 54 -4.65 1.39 -11.60
N VAL A 55 -3.93 0.28 -11.53
CA VAL A 55 -2.58 0.29 -10.99
C VAL A 55 -1.65 0.84 -12.06
N SER A 56 -1.05 1.99 -11.76
CA SER A 56 0.03 2.54 -12.57
C SER A 56 1.24 1.60 -12.53
N SER A 57 2.02 1.56 -13.60
CA SER A 57 3.32 0.90 -13.61
C SER A 57 4.09 1.31 -12.35
N PRO A 58 4.68 0.37 -11.58
CA PRO A 58 5.45 0.73 -10.41
C PRO A 58 6.54 1.71 -10.84
N GLN A 59 6.50 2.91 -10.28
CA GLN A 59 7.57 3.88 -10.50
C GLN A 59 8.81 3.27 -9.86
N MET A 60 9.70 2.72 -10.69
CA MET A 60 11.02 2.32 -10.22
C MET A 60 11.64 3.60 -9.66
N VAL A 61 11.77 3.65 -8.34
CA VAL A 61 12.63 4.65 -7.70
C VAL A 61 14.04 4.30 -8.17
N ALA A 62 14.47 4.93 -9.27
CA ALA A 62 15.86 4.96 -9.63
C ALA A 62 16.58 5.50 -8.40
N SER A 63 17.42 4.68 -7.79
CA SER A 63 18.36 5.09 -6.77
C SER A 63 19.11 6.30 -7.32
N GLN A 64 18.72 7.51 -6.90
CA GLN A 64 19.43 8.73 -7.23
C GLN A 64 20.77 8.65 -6.51
N GLY A 65 21.76 8.07 -7.20
CA GLY A 65 23.16 8.27 -6.93
C GLY A 65 23.65 9.34 -7.89
N VAL A 66 24.04 10.49 -7.33
CA VAL A 66 25.25 11.27 -7.65
C VAL A 66 25.61 12.10 -6.43
#